data_AF-A0A1Q3DYR3-F1
#
_entry.id   AF-A0A1Q3DYR3-F1
#
_cell.length_a   1.000
_cell.length_b   1.000
_cell.length_c   1.000
_cell.angle_alpha   90.00
_cell.angle_beta   90.00
_cell.angle_gamma   90.00
#
_symmetry.space_group_name_H-M   'P 1'
#
loop_
_entity.id
_entity.type
_entity.pdbx_description
1 polymer ?
#
loop_
_entity_poly.entity_id
_entity_poly.type
_entity_poly.pdbx_seq_one_letter_code
_entity_poly.pdbx_strand_id
1 'polypeptide(L)'
;MQDYSIGSTLGGQFFTAAHLLLFAEPLAHYRHCADKDDPRNKTLWRRMLWSLCIVHSPRGIGWNYQVSNVPPRPLSTSKWTFIRSRLVQIIRFYLIMDLAQSYIHMNSLFTDPPPNATITSQGWLLQIISGAAWMTTPYAGMSMQYLIFAVFSVGLGFSSPEDWPDTFATWKHAYTVRNFWGKFWHQMIRRYVTSIGKFVCRQLGFQPGTWLSSYTQLYIAFFVSAILHCFGDVMVGWEYLGASFPFFISQAFGITLEDIVIDVVRRLGLRVTPVFAKFIGYMWVVFWMSFSLPWYIDWAVNAKLGQSEVLPVSPVRYVLRALSLL
;
A
#
# COMPACT_ATOMS: atom_id res chain seq x y z
N MET A 1 13.29 -10.22 2.19
CA MET A 1 12.09 -9.35 2.29
C MET A 1 12.32 -8.10 3.13
N GLN A 2 13.09 -8.17 4.21
CA GLN A 2 13.36 -7.03 5.08
C GLN A 2 14.05 -5.87 4.34
N ASP A 3 15.13 -6.16 3.61
CA ASP A 3 15.89 -5.16 2.84
C ASP A 3 15.02 -4.42 1.82
N TYR A 4 14.24 -5.16 1.02
CA TYR A 4 13.29 -4.57 0.08
C TYR A 4 12.31 -3.59 0.75
N SER A 5 11.78 -3.95 1.93
CA SER A 5 10.86 -3.11 2.70
C SER A 5 11.54 -1.84 3.24
N ILE A 6 12.78 -1.97 3.75
CA ILE A 6 13.60 -0.84 4.23
C ILE A 6 13.90 0.11 3.07
N GLY A 7 14.40 -0.42 1.95
CA GLY A 7 14.70 0.37 0.75
C GLY A 7 13.47 1.10 0.23
N SER A 8 12.33 0.40 0.09
CA SER A 8 11.06 1.03 -0.32
C SER A 8 10.62 2.14 0.65
N THR A 9 10.84 1.96 1.96
CA THR A 9 10.57 2.99 2.97
C THR A 9 11.45 4.21 2.78
N LEU A 10 12.76 4.01 2.53
CA LEU A 10 13.70 5.10 2.22
C LEU A 10 13.30 5.84 0.93
N GLY A 11 12.88 5.13 -0.11
CA GLY A 11 12.32 5.74 -1.32
C GLY A 11 11.09 6.60 -1.01
N GLY A 12 10.21 6.13 -0.12
CA GLY A 12 9.07 6.91 0.38
C GLY A 12 9.46 8.18 1.13
N GLN A 13 10.53 8.12 1.94
CA GLN A 13 11.08 9.30 2.62
C GLN A 13 11.71 10.29 1.63
N PHE A 14 12.43 9.79 0.62
CA PHE A 14 12.99 10.61 -0.45
C PHE A 14 11.90 11.41 -1.18
N PHE A 15 10.83 10.74 -1.64
CA PHE A 15 9.73 11.44 -2.31
C PHE A 15 8.91 12.35 -1.38
N THR A 16 8.83 12.01 -0.09
CA THR A 16 8.24 12.90 0.91
C THR A 16 9.06 14.17 1.07
N ALA A 17 10.39 14.05 1.17
CA ALA A 17 11.29 15.21 1.24
C ALA A 17 11.20 16.05 -0.04
N ALA A 18 11.25 15.43 -1.22
CA ALA A 18 11.08 16.13 -2.50
C ALA A 18 9.75 16.89 -2.55
N HIS A 19 8.65 16.29 -2.10
CA HIS A 19 7.36 16.97 -2.01
C HIS A 19 7.38 18.18 -1.09
N LEU A 20 7.90 18.02 0.13
CA LEU A 20 7.92 19.09 1.14
C LEU A 20 8.88 20.23 0.79
N LEU A 21 9.96 19.95 0.04
CA LEU A 21 10.99 20.93 -0.30
C LEU A 21 10.76 21.60 -1.67
N LEU A 22 10.15 20.91 -2.63
CA LEU A 22 10.04 21.39 -4.02
C LEU A 22 8.61 21.77 -4.43
N PHE A 23 7.59 21.12 -3.87
CA PHE A 23 6.22 21.23 -4.36
C PHE A 23 5.22 21.79 -3.35
N ALA A 24 5.58 21.83 -2.07
CA ALA A 24 4.73 22.33 -1.01
C ALA A 24 5.37 23.52 -0.31
N GLU A 25 4.52 24.38 0.25
CA GLU A 25 4.92 25.43 1.19
C GLU A 25 4.22 25.17 2.53
N PRO A 26 4.72 24.22 3.35
CA PRO A 26 4.00 23.74 4.52
C PRO A 26 3.66 24.84 5.52
N LEU A 27 4.60 25.74 5.82
CA LEU A 27 4.36 26.84 6.78
C LEU A 27 3.29 27.82 6.28
N ALA A 28 3.19 28.03 4.97
CA ALA A 28 2.18 28.91 4.38
C ALA A 28 0.79 28.24 4.39
N HIS A 29 0.70 26.96 4.01
CA HIS A 29 -0.57 26.34 3.65
C HIS A 29 -1.04 25.23 4.58
N TYR A 30 -0.17 24.52 5.28
CA TYR A 30 -0.58 23.35 6.06
C TYR A 30 -1.10 23.79 7.42
N ARG A 31 -2.26 23.27 7.82
CA ARG A 31 -2.86 23.54 9.11
C ARG A 31 -3.45 22.25 9.67
N HIS A 32 -3.12 21.93 10.92
CA HIS A 32 -3.75 20.86 11.66
C HIS A 32 -5.03 21.37 12.32
N CYS A 33 -6.05 20.53 12.51
CA CYS A 33 -7.30 20.92 13.16
C CYS A 33 -7.10 21.37 14.62
N ALA A 34 -5.99 21.00 15.24
CA ALA A 34 -5.59 21.46 16.58
C ALA A 34 -4.74 22.74 16.59
N ASP A 35 -4.39 23.30 15.42
CA ASP A 35 -3.64 24.55 15.36
C ASP A 35 -4.54 25.74 15.74
N LYS A 36 -4.20 26.42 16.83
CA LYS A 36 -4.88 27.65 17.28
C LYS A 36 -4.30 28.92 16.64
N ASP A 37 -3.02 28.87 16.28
CA ASP A 37 -2.24 29.99 15.74
C ASP A 37 -1.39 29.54 14.56
N ASP A 38 -0.87 30.51 13.80
CA ASP A 38 0.07 30.25 12.71
C ASP A 38 1.31 29.48 13.20
N PRO A 39 1.73 28.39 12.53
CA PRO A 39 2.93 27.63 12.88
C PRO A 39 4.21 28.47 12.97
N ARG A 40 4.28 29.60 12.26
CA ARG A 40 5.39 30.56 12.30
C ARG A 40 5.48 31.34 13.61
N ASN A 41 4.42 31.36 14.41
CA ASN A 41 4.40 31.97 15.73
C ASN A 41 4.83 30.99 16.83
N LYS A 42 4.96 29.69 16.52
CA LYS A 42 5.44 28.68 17.47
C LYS A 42 6.95 28.86 17.71
N THR A 43 7.39 28.55 18.93
CA THR A 43 8.83 28.42 19.27
C THR A 43 9.51 27.40 18.36
N LEU A 44 10.84 27.49 18.22
CA LEU A 44 11.61 26.59 17.34
C LEU A 44 11.31 25.11 17.64
N TRP A 45 11.33 24.72 18.92
CA TRP A 45 11.01 23.34 19.33
C TRP A 45 9.61 22.90 18.92
N ARG A 46 8.59 23.72 19.20
CA ARG A 46 7.20 23.41 18.82
C ARG A 46 7.01 23.36 17.30
N ARG A 47 7.75 24.18 16.56
CA ARG A 47 7.77 24.17 15.10
C ARG A 47 8.46 22.93 14.52
N MET A 48 9.53 22.46 15.16
CA MET A 48 10.18 21.19 14.81
C MET A 48 9.23 20.02 15.03
N LEU A 49 8.59 19.94 16.20
CA LEU A 49 7.57 18.90 16.49
C LEU A 49 6.42 18.94 15.47
N TRP A 50 5.90 20.14 15.17
CA TRP A 50 4.86 20.32 14.17
C TRP A 50 5.30 19.85 12.77
N SER A 51 6.56 20.10 12.40
CA SER A 51 7.12 19.64 11.12
C SER A 51 7.28 18.11 11.09
N LEU A 52 7.70 17.50 12.20
CA LEU A 52 7.77 16.04 12.34
C LEU A 52 6.38 15.40 12.18
N CYS A 53 5.31 16.04 12.68
CA CYS A 53 3.95 15.55 12.46
C CYS A 53 3.58 15.51 10.96
N ILE A 54 4.07 16.45 10.14
CA ILE A 54 3.80 16.47 8.69
C ILE A 54 4.56 15.34 7.97
N VAL A 55 5.80 15.09 8.37
CA VAL A 55 6.64 14.01 7.82
C VAL A 55 6.02 12.65 8.16
N HIS A 56 5.61 12.45 9.41
CA HIS A 56 5.04 11.19 9.90
C HIS A 56 3.51 11.06 9.73
N SER A 57 2.85 12.05 9.12
CA SER A 57 1.43 11.96 8.70
C SER A 57 1.33 11.96 7.17
N PRO A 58 1.75 10.87 6.50
CA PRO A 58 1.76 10.80 5.03
C PRO A 58 0.35 10.88 4.42
N ARG A 59 -0.68 10.49 5.19
CA ARG A 59 -2.09 10.59 4.81
C ARG A 59 -2.75 11.92 5.23
N GLY A 60 -2.09 12.73 6.04
CA GLY A 60 -2.58 14.02 6.50
C GLY A 60 -3.82 13.92 7.40
N ILE A 61 -3.92 12.92 8.27
CA ILE A 61 -5.07 12.78 9.17
C ILE A 61 -5.15 13.98 10.11
N GLY A 62 -6.29 14.69 10.12
CA GLY A 62 -6.45 15.91 10.91
C GLY A 62 -5.87 17.17 10.26
N TRP A 63 -5.24 17.05 9.09
CA TRP A 63 -4.68 18.18 8.35
C TRP A 63 -5.59 18.61 7.21
N ASN A 64 -5.51 19.88 6.82
CA ASN A 64 -6.22 20.42 5.66
C ASN A 64 -5.77 19.83 4.30
N TYR A 65 -4.65 19.11 4.27
CA TYR A 65 -4.16 18.38 3.10
C TYR A 65 -4.48 16.86 3.14
N GLN A 66 -5.38 16.41 4.02
CA GLN A 66 -5.75 14.99 4.13
C GLN A 66 -6.04 14.39 2.74
N VAL A 67 -5.37 13.28 2.43
CA VAL A 67 -5.48 12.67 1.10
C VAL A 67 -6.86 12.03 0.91
N SER A 68 -7.30 11.90 -0.35
CA SER A 68 -8.55 11.23 -0.68
C SER A 68 -8.53 9.73 -0.31
N ASN A 69 -9.71 9.15 -0.08
CA ASN A 69 -9.92 7.72 0.16
C ASN A 69 -9.25 7.16 1.42
N VAL A 70 -8.98 8.00 2.42
CA VAL A 70 -8.67 7.54 3.77
C VAL A 70 -9.93 6.87 4.36
N PRO A 71 -9.81 5.67 4.98
CA PRO A 71 -10.95 5.04 5.67
C PRO A 71 -11.59 5.93 6.73
N PRO A 72 -12.87 5.70 7.08
CA PRO A 72 -13.53 6.46 8.13
C PRO A 72 -12.76 6.41 9.45
N ARG A 73 -12.79 7.53 10.18
CA ARG A 73 -12.21 7.58 11.53
C ARG A 73 -12.94 6.59 12.44
N PRO A 74 -12.22 5.94 13.39
CA PRO A 74 -12.87 5.14 14.41
C PRO A 74 -13.92 5.98 15.13
N LEU A 75 -15.10 5.40 15.38
CA LEU A 75 -16.14 6.06 16.16
C LEU A 75 -15.57 6.48 17.52
N SER A 76 -16.00 7.64 18.02
CA SER A 76 -15.60 8.12 19.36
C SER A 76 -15.87 7.02 20.38
N THR A 77 -14.78 6.43 20.86
CA THR A 77 -14.80 5.27 21.73
C THR A 77 -13.83 5.49 22.88
N SER A 78 -14.04 4.79 23.98
CA SER A 78 -13.13 4.91 25.12
C SER A 78 -11.71 4.48 24.71
N LYS A 79 -10.70 5.11 25.32
CA LYS A 79 -9.28 4.76 25.14
C LYS A 79 -9.04 3.25 25.22
N TRP A 80 -9.59 2.59 26.24
CA TRP A 80 -9.39 1.17 26.47
C TRP A 80 -10.17 0.28 25.50
N THR A 81 -11.36 0.70 25.07
CA THR A 81 -12.11 0.00 24.02
C THR A 81 -11.33 0.01 22.70
N PHE A 82 -10.75 1.16 22.33
CA PHE A 82 -9.88 1.26 21.17
C PHE A 82 -8.67 0.34 21.30
N ILE A 83 -7.90 0.44 22.39
CA ILE A 83 -6.68 -0.36 22.60
C ILE A 83 -6.98 -1.86 22.50
N ARG A 84 -8.02 -2.36 23.19
CA ARG A 84 -8.41 -3.78 23.13
C ARG A 84 -8.75 -4.22 21.70
N SER A 85 -9.52 -3.41 20.97
CA SER A 85 -9.86 -3.69 19.57
C SER A 85 -8.62 -3.78 18.68
N ARG A 86 -7.64 -2.87 18.86
CA ARG A 86 -6.40 -2.85 18.08
C ARG A 86 -5.47 -4.00 18.42
N LEU A 87 -5.37 -4.39 19.69
CA LEU A 87 -4.62 -5.59 20.10
C LEU A 87 -5.18 -6.87 19.46
N VAL A 88 -6.51 -7.03 19.44
CA VAL A 88 -7.15 -8.16 18.74
C VAL A 88 -6.85 -8.13 17.24
N GLN A 89 -6.86 -6.95 16.61
CA GLN A 89 -6.50 -6.83 15.20
C GLN A 89 -5.02 -7.17 14.93
N ILE A 90 -4.10 -6.74 15.80
CA ILE A 90 -2.67 -7.10 15.70
C ILE A 90 -2.51 -8.62 15.72
N ILE A 91 -3.18 -9.31 16.65
CA ILE A 91 -3.14 -10.78 16.73
C ILE A 91 -3.70 -11.40 15.45
N ARG A 92 -4.81 -10.90 14.92
CA ARG A 92 -5.38 -11.40 13.66
C ARG A 92 -4.44 -11.22 12.47
N PHE A 93 -3.85 -10.05 12.31
CA PHE A 93 -2.88 -9.81 11.24
C PHE A 93 -1.62 -10.65 11.41
N TYR A 94 -1.16 -10.86 12.65
CA TYR A 94 -0.05 -11.76 12.94
C TYR A 94 -0.35 -13.17 12.44
N LEU A 95 -1.50 -13.74 12.82
CA LEU A 95 -1.87 -15.11 12.44
C LEU A 95 -2.09 -15.26 10.93
N ILE A 96 -2.67 -14.26 10.27
CA ILE A 96 -2.84 -14.25 8.81
C ILE A 96 -1.47 -14.19 8.10
N MET A 97 -0.56 -13.36 8.60
CA MET A 97 0.80 -13.28 8.08
C MET A 97 1.57 -14.57 8.32
N ASP A 98 1.42 -15.17 9.50
CA ASP A 98 2.04 -16.45 9.87
C ASP A 98 1.56 -17.59 8.96
N LEU A 99 0.25 -17.65 8.68
CA LEU A 99 -0.30 -18.61 7.73
C LEU A 99 0.27 -18.43 6.32
N ALA A 100 0.33 -17.19 5.83
CA ALA A 100 0.87 -16.88 4.50
C ALA A 100 2.36 -17.21 4.41
N GLN A 101 3.14 -16.86 5.44
CA GLN A 101 4.56 -17.17 5.52
C GLN A 101 4.79 -18.68 5.64
N SER A 102 3.96 -19.39 6.39
CA SER A 102 4.02 -20.85 6.48
C SER A 102 3.82 -21.50 5.11
N TYR A 103 2.82 -21.04 4.34
CA TYR A 103 2.61 -21.49 2.97
C TYR A 103 3.84 -21.24 2.08
N ILE A 104 4.43 -20.04 2.15
CA ILE A 104 5.64 -19.68 1.38
C ILE A 104 6.80 -20.62 1.74
N HIS A 105 7.07 -20.85 3.02
CA HIS A 105 8.17 -21.71 3.47
C HIS A 105 7.94 -23.21 3.19
N MET A 106 6.69 -23.64 3.03
CA MET A 106 6.35 -25.02 2.67
C MET A 106 6.34 -25.27 1.16
N ASN A 107 6.37 -24.20 0.36
CA ASN A 107 6.33 -24.29 -1.08
C ASN A 107 7.76 -24.23 -1.64
N SER A 108 8.20 -25.33 -2.25
CA SER A 108 9.56 -25.49 -2.79
C SER A 108 9.92 -24.43 -3.81
N LEU A 109 8.95 -23.83 -4.51
CA LEU A 109 9.21 -22.72 -5.42
C LEU A 109 9.87 -21.53 -4.71
N PHE A 110 9.51 -21.28 -3.45
CA PHE A 110 10.02 -20.12 -2.71
C PHE A 110 11.25 -20.45 -1.86
N THR A 111 11.44 -21.71 -1.49
CA THR A 111 12.55 -22.15 -0.63
C THR A 111 13.72 -22.72 -1.41
N ASP A 112 13.48 -23.46 -2.48
CA ASP A 112 14.51 -24.04 -3.36
C ASP A 112 14.09 -23.92 -4.84
N PRO A 113 13.98 -22.67 -5.36
CA PRO A 113 13.54 -22.45 -6.74
C PRO A 113 14.52 -23.08 -7.74
N PRO A 114 14.03 -23.82 -8.76
CA PRO A 114 14.86 -24.17 -9.90
C PRO A 114 15.32 -22.90 -10.65
N PRO A 115 16.39 -22.98 -11.47
CA PRO A 115 16.79 -21.86 -12.31
C PRO A 115 15.63 -21.37 -13.18
N ASN A 116 15.41 -20.05 -13.21
CA ASN A 116 14.28 -19.42 -13.90
C ASN A 116 12.90 -19.86 -13.39
N ALA A 117 12.79 -20.21 -12.11
CA ALA A 117 11.53 -20.44 -11.43
C ALA A 117 10.57 -19.26 -11.65
N THR A 118 9.34 -19.61 -12.00
CA THR A 118 8.23 -18.66 -12.11
C THR A 118 7.03 -19.17 -11.34
N ILE A 119 6.31 -18.28 -10.68
CA ILE A 119 5.06 -18.63 -9.99
C ILE A 119 4.00 -19.19 -10.93
N THR A 120 4.10 -18.92 -12.24
CA THR A 120 3.14 -19.42 -13.23
C THR A 120 3.29 -20.91 -13.49
N SER A 121 4.43 -21.51 -13.13
CA SER A 121 4.72 -22.94 -13.36
C SER A 121 3.87 -23.87 -12.50
N GLN A 122 3.27 -23.37 -11.42
CA GLN A 122 2.45 -24.15 -10.48
C GLN A 122 0.99 -24.36 -10.96
N GLY A 123 0.62 -23.80 -12.11
CA GLY A 123 -0.76 -23.73 -12.56
C GLY A 123 -1.54 -22.59 -11.91
N TRP A 124 -2.61 -22.17 -12.57
CA TRP A 124 -3.29 -20.89 -12.29
C TRP A 124 -3.83 -20.76 -10.85
N LEU A 125 -4.39 -21.84 -10.29
CA LEU A 125 -4.93 -21.80 -8.93
C LEU A 125 -3.82 -21.59 -7.89
N LEU A 126 -2.72 -22.34 -7.99
CA LEU A 126 -1.59 -22.19 -7.08
C LEU A 126 -0.86 -20.87 -7.27
N GLN A 127 -0.81 -20.35 -8.50
CA GLN A 127 -0.31 -19.01 -8.79
C GLN A 127 -1.13 -17.93 -8.06
N ILE A 128 -2.46 -18.02 -8.07
CA ILE A 128 -3.34 -17.09 -7.33
C ILE A 128 -3.06 -17.20 -5.81
N ILE A 129 -3.00 -18.43 -5.28
CA ILE A 129 -2.75 -18.66 -3.84
C ILE A 129 -1.37 -18.13 -3.44
N SER A 130 -0.34 -18.42 -4.24
CA SER A 130 1.03 -17.92 -4.07
C SER A 130 1.11 -16.40 -4.10
N GLY A 131 0.45 -15.78 -5.08
CA GLY A 131 0.37 -14.33 -5.18
C GLY A 131 -0.34 -13.71 -3.97
N ALA A 132 -1.45 -14.30 -3.53
CA ALA A 132 -2.17 -13.85 -2.35
C ALA A 132 -1.35 -13.99 -1.06
N ALA A 133 -0.66 -15.13 -0.86
CA ALA A 133 0.23 -15.35 0.27
C ALA A 133 1.39 -14.33 0.27
N TRP A 134 2.02 -14.10 -0.88
CA TRP A 134 3.09 -13.11 -1.02
C TRP A 134 2.61 -11.70 -0.65
N MET A 135 1.50 -11.26 -1.22
CA MET A 135 0.93 -9.92 -0.98
C MET A 135 0.33 -9.75 0.42
N THR A 136 0.04 -10.85 1.13
CA THR A 136 -0.38 -10.81 2.54
C THR A 136 0.72 -10.26 3.44
N THR A 137 1.98 -10.52 3.12
CA THR A 137 3.13 -10.09 3.93
C THR A 137 3.20 -8.55 4.08
N PRO A 138 3.27 -7.76 2.99
CA PRO A 138 3.26 -6.30 3.12
C PRO A 138 1.92 -5.77 3.67
N TYR A 139 0.79 -6.39 3.31
CA TYR A 139 -0.53 -5.99 3.80
C TYR A 139 -0.66 -6.11 5.33
N ALA A 140 -0.36 -7.29 5.88
CA ALA A 140 -0.43 -7.56 7.31
C ALA A 140 0.70 -6.85 8.06
N GLY A 141 1.92 -6.82 7.52
CA GLY A 141 3.08 -6.16 8.13
C GLY A 141 2.85 -4.66 8.33
N MET A 142 2.43 -3.94 7.29
CA MET A 142 2.09 -2.51 7.40
C MET A 142 0.94 -2.27 8.39
N SER A 143 -0.08 -3.14 8.37
CA SER A 143 -1.21 -3.03 9.29
C SER A 143 -0.78 -3.22 10.75
N MET A 144 0.02 -4.24 11.04
CA MET A 144 0.54 -4.50 12.39
C MET A 144 1.39 -3.33 12.89
N GLN A 145 2.37 -2.87 12.09
CA GLN A 145 3.22 -1.74 12.48
C GLN A 145 2.38 -0.51 12.80
N TYR A 146 1.43 -0.16 11.92
CA TYR A 146 0.53 0.96 12.14
C TYR A 146 -0.30 0.82 13.42
N LEU A 147 -0.90 -0.35 13.65
CA LEU A 147 -1.72 -0.62 14.83
C LEU A 147 -0.92 -0.62 16.13
N ILE A 148 0.33 -1.11 16.10
CA ILE A 148 1.25 -1.06 17.25
C ILE A 148 1.54 0.40 17.60
N PHE A 149 1.91 1.23 16.63
CA PHE A 149 2.10 2.67 16.86
C PHE A 149 0.81 3.35 17.37
N ALA A 150 -0.36 2.94 16.88
CA ALA A 150 -1.64 3.44 17.37
C ALA A 150 -1.88 3.12 18.85
N VAL A 151 -1.64 1.86 19.26
CA VAL A 151 -1.80 1.41 20.65
C VAL A 151 -0.84 2.17 21.56
N PHE A 152 0.42 2.30 21.18
CA PHE A 152 1.40 3.06 21.98
C PHE A 152 1.03 4.54 22.08
N SER A 153 0.70 5.18 20.95
CA SER A 153 0.42 6.62 20.93
C SER A 153 -0.85 6.99 21.71
N VAL A 154 -1.92 6.19 21.58
CA VAL A 154 -3.15 6.39 22.36
C VAL A 154 -2.97 5.96 23.82
N GLY A 155 -2.20 4.89 24.07
CA GLY A 155 -1.85 4.40 25.39
C GLY A 155 -1.10 5.42 26.23
N LEU A 156 -0.15 6.14 25.63
CA LEU A 156 0.63 7.20 26.27
C LEU A 156 -0.05 8.58 26.26
N GLY A 157 -1.18 8.72 25.57
CA GLY A 157 -1.93 9.98 25.50
C GLY A 157 -1.37 11.01 24.51
N PHE A 158 -0.55 10.57 23.55
CA PHE A 158 -0.03 11.44 22.48
C PHE A 158 -1.05 11.75 21.38
N SER A 159 -2.10 10.95 21.26
CA SER A 159 -3.14 11.07 20.24
C SER A 159 -4.45 10.46 20.73
N SER A 160 -5.56 10.78 20.07
CA SER A 160 -6.88 10.20 20.34
C SER A 160 -7.18 9.05 19.39
N PRO A 161 -8.12 8.13 19.72
CA PRO A 161 -8.53 7.04 18.83
C PRO A 161 -8.92 7.47 17.40
N GLU A 162 -9.49 8.66 17.24
CA GLU A 162 -9.95 9.22 15.96
C GLU A 162 -8.80 9.63 15.01
N ASP A 163 -7.59 9.82 15.55
CA ASP A 163 -6.38 10.11 14.77
C ASP A 163 -5.86 8.88 14.01
N TRP A 164 -6.43 7.70 14.29
CA TRP A 164 -5.94 6.40 13.78
C TRP A 164 -6.95 5.66 12.89
N PRO A 165 -7.41 6.24 11.76
CA PRO A 165 -8.17 5.50 10.77
C PRO A 165 -7.32 4.37 10.16
N ASP A 166 -7.98 3.24 9.90
CA ASP A 166 -7.33 2.05 9.34
C ASP A 166 -6.50 2.40 8.09
N THR A 167 -5.38 1.71 7.89
CA THR A 167 -4.51 1.94 6.73
C THR A 167 -5.16 1.47 5.45
N PHE A 168 -5.74 0.27 5.49
CA PHE A 168 -6.44 -0.35 4.36
C PHE A 168 -7.95 -0.22 4.54
N ALA A 169 -8.67 0.00 3.44
CA ALA A 169 -10.13 -0.02 3.47
C ALA A 169 -10.67 -1.46 3.49
N THR A 170 -12.00 -1.60 3.57
CA THR A 170 -12.63 -2.92 3.42
C THR A 170 -12.44 -3.49 2.01
N TRP A 171 -12.20 -4.80 1.93
CA TRP A 171 -12.11 -5.55 0.66
C TRP A 171 -13.36 -5.40 -0.21
N LYS A 172 -14.51 -5.02 0.37
CA LYS A 172 -15.76 -4.72 -0.34
C LYS A 172 -15.62 -3.63 -1.42
N HIS A 173 -14.57 -2.83 -1.34
CA HIS A 173 -14.27 -1.81 -2.35
C HIS A 173 -13.33 -2.29 -3.46
N ALA A 174 -12.63 -3.40 -3.29
CA ALA A 174 -11.54 -3.87 -4.16
C ALA A 174 -12.01 -4.65 -5.40
N TYR A 175 -13.17 -4.29 -5.97
CA TYR A 175 -13.75 -4.95 -7.15
C TYR A 175 -13.30 -4.34 -8.48
N THR A 176 -12.33 -3.43 -8.49
CA THR A 176 -11.67 -2.93 -9.71
C THR A 176 -10.20 -2.67 -9.38
N VAL A 177 -9.29 -2.78 -10.35
CA VAL A 177 -7.86 -2.50 -10.15
C VAL A 177 -7.69 -1.05 -9.71
N ARG A 178 -8.49 -0.14 -10.27
CA ARG A 178 -8.56 1.26 -9.84
C ARG A 178 -8.96 1.41 -8.38
N ASN A 179 -9.97 0.68 -7.91
CA ASN A 179 -10.38 0.76 -6.50
C ASN A 179 -9.41 0.00 -5.58
N PHE A 180 -8.77 -1.07 -6.05
CA PHE A 180 -7.77 -1.81 -5.29
C PHE A 180 -6.65 -0.86 -4.84
N TRP A 181 -5.98 -0.20 -5.78
CA TRP A 181 -4.91 0.76 -5.46
C TRP A 181 -5.44 2.10 -4.96
N GLY A 182 -6.57 2.55 -5.52
CA GLY A 182 -7.12 3.87 -5.29
C GLY A 182 -7.88 4.05 -3.97
N LYS A 183 -8.44 2.96 -3.42
CA LYS A 183 -9.29 2.99 -2.21
C LYS A 183 -8.87 1.95 -1.17
N PHE A 184 -8.65 0.71 -1.58
CA PHE A 184 -8.38 -0.38 -0.66
C PHE A 184 -6.96 -0.33 -0.07
N TRP A 185 -5.95 -0.13 -0.93
CA TRP A 185 -4.54 -0.10 -0.52
C TRP A 185 -4.22 1.09 0.41
N HIS A 186 -3.07 1.11 1.08
CA HIS A 186 -2.80 1.94 2.27
C HIS A 186 -2.84 3.48 2.11
N GLN A 187 -2.92 4.02 0.90
CA GLN A 187 -2.93 5.47 0.60
C GLN A 187 -1.74 6.31 1.11
N MET A 188 -0.71 5.72 1.73
CA MET A 188 0.42 6.46 2.32
C MET A 188 1.29 7.18 1.28
N ILE A 189 1.36 6.68 0.05
CA ILE A 189 2.14 7.31 -1.03
C ILE A 189 1.38 8.43 -1.75
N ARG A 190 0.05 8.54 -1.50
CA ARG A 190 -0.86 9.36 -2.31
C ARG A 190 -0.45 10.83 -2.39
N ARG A 191 0.10 11.40 -1.30
CA ARG A 191 0.43 12.83 -1.21
C ARG A 191 1.44 13.25 -2.27
N TYR A 192 2.61 12.63 -2.30
CA TYR A 192 3.66 13.03 -3.24
C TYR A 192 3.35 12.58 -4.67
N VAL A 193 2.77 11.38 -4.89
CA VAL A 193 2.42 10.95 -6.26
C VAL A 193 1.36 11.87 -6.89
N THR A 194 0.39 12.35 -6.11
CA THR A 194 -0.61 13.32 -6.59
C THR A 194 0.02 14.68 -6.85
N SER A 195 0.92 15.14 -5.97
CA SER A 195 1.61 16.43 -6.11
C SER A 195 2.47 16.47 -7.38
N ILE A 196 3.25 15.41 -7.63
CA ILE A 196 4.10 15.27 -8.82
C ILE A 196 3.23 15.15 -10.08
N GLY A 197 2.17 14.32 -10.06
CA GLY A 197 1.25 14.21 -11.19
C GLY A 197 0.59 15.55 -11.55
N LYS A 198 0.11 16.31 -10.55
CA LYS A 198 -0.45 17.65 -10.78
C LYS A 198 0.59 18.62 -11.30
N PHE A 199 1.84 18.54 -10.84
CA PHE A 199 2.93 19.36 -11.35
C PHE A 199 3.19 19.08 -12.84
N VAL A 200 3.32 17.81 -13.23
CA VAL A 200 3.51 17.42 -14.63
C VAL A 200 2.36 17.90 -15.52
N CYS A 201 1.11 17.72 -15.09
CA CYS A 201 -0.04 18.23 -15.85
C CYS A 201 0.01 19.76 -16.05
N ARG A 202 0.43 20.53 -15.03
CA ARG A 202 0.60 21.98 -15.17
C ARG A 202 1.69 22.34 -16.17
N GLN A 203 2.83 21.65 -16.15
CA GLN A 203 3.92 21.87 -17.09
C GLN A 203 3.53 21.55 -18.54
N LEU A 204 2.66 20.55 -18.73
CA LEU A 204 2.14 20.17 -20.04
C LEU A 204 0.91 20.99 -20.48
N GLY A 205 0.45 21.94 -19.66
CA GLY A 205 -0.74 22.74 -19.96
C GLY A 205 -2.07 21.97 -19.95
N PHE A 206 -2.10 20.79 -19.32
CA PHE A 206 -3.30 19.96 -19.27
C PHE A 206 -4.32 20.53 -18.29
N GLN A 207 -5.54 20.77 -18.80
CA GLN A 207 -6.62 21.33 -17.99
C GLN A 207 -7.12 20.32 -16.95
N PRO A 208 -7.26 20.72 -15.67
CA PRO A 208 -7.84 19.87 -14.64
C PRO A 208 -9.23 19.34 -15.05
N GLY A 209 -9.52 18.08 -14.70
CA GLY A 209 -10.79 17.44 -15.03
C GLY A 209 -10.87 16.83 -16.43
N THR A 210 -9.91 17.10 -17.32
CA THR A 210 -9.84 16.44 -18.63
C THR A 210 -9.35 14.99 -18.50
N TRP A 211 -9.64 14.18 -19.53
CA TRP A 211 -9.12 12.81 -19.65
C TRP A 211 -7.59 12.81 -19.65
N LEU A 212 -6.97 13.73 -20.41
CA LEU A 212 -5.53 13.86 -20.54
C LEU A 212 -4.88 14.15 -19.18
N SER A 213 -5.40 15.12 -18.43
CA SER A 213 -4.93 15.41 -17.07
C SER A 213 -5.09 14.21 -16.12
N SER A 214 -6.19 13.46 -16.24
CA SER A 214 -6.49 12.34 -15.33
C SER A 214 -5.58 11.14 -15.59
N TYR A 215 -5.37 10.77 -16.85
CA TYR A 215 -4.50 9.66 -17.22
C TYR A 215 -3.02 10.02 -17.06
N THR A 216 -2.59 11.25 -17.36
CA THR A 216 -1.21 11.66 -17.04
C THR A 216 -0.93 11.55 -15.54
N GLN A 217 -1.85 12.01 -14.68
CA GLN A 217 -1.70 11.82 -13.23
C GLN A 217 -1.67 10.34 -12.82
N LEU A 218 -2.47 9.48 -13.45
CA LEU A 218 -2.47 8.04 -13.19
C LEU A 218 -1.11 7.41 -13.51
N TYR A 219 -0.60 7.63 -14.73
CA TYR A 219 0.67 7.04 -15.17
C TYR A 219 1.85 7.61 -14.38
N ILE A 220 1.88 8.92 -14.11
CA ILE A 220 2.91 9.52 -13.26
C ILE A 220 2.85 8.96 -11.84
N ALA A 221 1.66 8.72 -11.29
CA ALA A 221 1.54 8.16 -9.95
C ALA A 221 2.14 6.75 -9.84
N PHE A 222 1.86 5.88 -10.80
CA PHE A 222 2.45 4.53 -10.84
C PHE A 222 3.92 4.52 -11.25
N PHE A 223 4.36 5.46 -12.09
CA PHE A 223 5.78 5.64 -12.42
C PHE A 223 6.60 6.06 -11.20
N VAL A 224 6.13 7.05 -10.43
CA VAL A 224 6.77 7.46 -9.17
C VAL A 224 6.74 6.32 -8.14
N SER A 225 5.62 5.58 -8.07
CA SER A 225 5.53 4.38 -7.23
C SER A 225 6.55 3.31 -7.64
N ALA A 226 6.76 3.11 -8.94
CA ALA A 226 7.73 2.15 -9.46
C ALA A 226 9.16 2.55 -9.07
N ILE A 227 9.54 3.83 -9.26
CA ILE A 227 10.86 4.35 -8.85
C ILE A 227 11.06 4.18 -7.34
N LEU A 228 10.04 4.47 -6.53
CA LEU A 228 10.12 4.27 -5.08
C LEU A 228 10.50 2.84 -4.72
N HIS A 229 9.88 1.86 -5.39
CA HIS A 229 10.14 0.46 -5.13
C HIS A 229 11.49 -0.02 -5.67
N CYS A 230 12.07 0.67 -6.66
CA CYS A 230 13.46 0.45 -7.07
C CYS A 230 14.49 0.75 -5.96
N PHE A 231 14.17 1.58 -4.96
CA PHE A 231 15.02 1.69 -3.76
C PHE A 231 15.02 0.39 -2.96
N GLY A 232 13.89 -0.32 -2.92
CA GLY A 232 13.80 -1.66 -2.36
C GLY A 232 14.64 -2.66 -3.16
N ASP A 233 14.55 -2.62 -4.49
CA ASP A 233 15.36 -3.47 -5.36
C ASP A 233 16.86 -3.29 -5.08
N VAL A 234 17.35 -2.04 -5.07
CA VAL A 234 18.77 -1.72 -4.81
C VAL A 234 19.21 -2.13 -3.41
N MET A 235 18.33 -2.02 -2.40
CA MET A 235 18.64 -2.47 -1.04
C MET A 235 18.78 -3.99 -0.95
N VAL A 236 18.09 -4.75 -1.81
CA VAL A 236 18.32 -6.20 -1.95
C VAL A 236 19.66 -6.46 -2.66
N GLY A 237 19.93 -5.72 -3.74
CA GLY A 237 21.18 -5.80 -4.49
C GLY A 237 21.15 -4.87 -5.70
N TRP A 238 22.29 -4.28 -6.04
CA TRP A 238 22.36 -3.29 -7.13
C TRP A 238 22.02 -3.90 -8.50
N GLU A 239 22.31 -5.18 -8.67
CA GLU A 239 21.97 -5.99 -9.84
C GLU A 239 20.46 -6.12 -10.08
N TYR A 240 19.63 -5.87 -9.05
CA TYR A 240 18.17 -5.93 -9.16
C TYR A 240 17.53 -4.58 -9.46
N LEU A 241 18.30 -3.49 -9.63
CA LEU A 241 17.74 -2.16 -9.90
C LEU A 241 16.69 -2.20 -11.03
N GLY A 242 15.44 -1.87 -10.68
CA GLY A 242 14.33 -1.84 -11.65
C GLY A 242 13.56 -3.14 -11.77
N ALA A 243 13.92 -4.19 -11.03
CA ALA A 243 13.24 -5.49 -11.09
C ALA A 243 11.76 -5.41 -10.70
N SER A 244 11.38 -4.56 -9.74
CA SER A 244 9.98 -4.36 -9.38
C SER A 244 9.23 -3.36 -10.27
N PHE A 245 9.94 -2.60 -11.11
CA PHE A 245 9.37 -1.52 -11.91
C PHE A 245 8.23 -1.98 -12.84
N PRO A 246 8.36 -3.08 -13.61
CA PRO A 246 7.32 -3.53 -14.55
C PRO A 246 5.98 -3.80 -13.86
N PHE A 247 6.00 -4.38 -12.66
CA PHE A 247 4.78 -4.62 -11.88
C PHE A 247 4.05 -3.32 -11.53
N PHE A 248 4.76 -2.33 -10.98
CA PHE A 248 4.12 -1.10 -10.53
C PHE A 248 3.61 -0.25 -11.70
N ILE A 249 4.39 -0.09 -12.77
CA ILE A 249 3.93 0.70 -13.92
C ILE A 249 2.77 0.02 -14.66
N SER A 250 2.76 -1.32 -14.74
CA SER A 250 1.69 -2.07 -15.41
C SER A 250 0.31 -1.78 -14.83
N GLN A 251 0.20 -1.48 -13.53
CA GLN A 251 -1.09 -1.20 -12.89
C GLN A 251 -1.83 -0.01 -13.53
N ALA A 252 -1.11 1.00 -14.06
CA ALA A 252 -1.73 2.10 -14.80
C ALA A 252 -2.39 1.61 -16.10
N PHE A 253 -1.76 0.65 -16.79
CA PHE A 253 -2.32 0.03 -17.99
C PHE A 253 -3.56 -0.81 -17.65
N GLY A 254 -3.50 -1.63 -16.58
CA GLY A 254 -4.64 -2.41 -16.11
C GLY A 254 -5.86 -1.55 -15.80
N ILE A 255 -5.63 -0.41 -15.15
CA ILE A 255 -6.67 0.59 -14.87
C ILE A 255 -7.20 1.24 -16.16
N THR A 256 -6.33 1.53 -17.13
CA THR A 256 -6.74 2.13 -18.40
C THR A 256 -7.62 1.17 -19.21
N LEU A 257 -7.23 -0.11 -19.30
CA LEU A 257 -8.02 -1.15 -19.94
C LEU A 257 -9.38 -1.34 -19.26
N GLU A 258 -9.38 -1.39 -17.93
CA GLU A 258 -10.58 -1.46 -17.10
C GLU A 258 -11.54 -0.31 -17.40
N ASP A 259 -11.05 0.93 -17.40
CA ASP A 259 -11.87 2.12 -17.67
C ASP A 259 -12.41 2.12 -19.10
N ILE A 260 -11.64 1.68 -20.10
CA ILE A 260 -12.09 1.55 -21.49
C ILE A 260 -13.23 0.55 -21.59
N VAL A 261 -13.10 -0.63 -20.97
CA VAL A 261 -14.15 -1.66 -20.99
C VAL A 261 -15.42 -1.13 -20.32
N ILE A 262 -15.29 -0.48 -19.16
CA ILE A 262 -16.41 0.14 -18.45
C ILE A 262 -17.08 1.22 -19.31
N ASP A 263 -16.32 2.05 -20.02
CA ASP A 263 -16.84 3.09 -20.91
C ASP A 263 -17.57 2.50 -22.11
N VAL A 264 -17.01 1.47 -22.76
CA VAL A 264 -17.66 0.76 -23.88
C VAL A 264 -18.99 0.14 -23.44
N VAL A 265 -19.03 -0.57 -22.31
CA VAL A 265 -20.27 -1.16 -21.77
C VAL A 265 -21.34 -0.09 -21.53
N ARG A 266 -20.94 1.08 -20.99
CA ARG A 266 -21.84 2.22 -20.79
C ARG A 266 -22.35 2.78 -22.11
N ARG A 267 -21.49 2.97 -23.11
CA ARG A 267 -21.86 3.51 -24.44
C ARG A 267 -22.77 2.57 -25.22
N LEU A 268 -22.61 1.26 -25.05
CA LEU A 268 -23.49 0.25 -25.63
C LEU A 268 -24.87 0.18 -24.95
N GLY A 269 -25.10 0.94 -23.87
CA GLY A 269 -26.37 0.96 -23.15
C GLY A 269 -26.68 -0.34 -22.40
N LEU A 270 -25.68 -1.19 -22.17
CA LEU A 270 -25.85 -2.47 -21.48
C LEU A 270 -26.21 -2.23 -20.02
N ARG A 271 -27.41 -2.65 -19.63
CA ARG A 271 -27.89 -2.54 -18.25
C ARG A 271 -27.33 -3.69 -17.42
N VAL A 272 -26.25 -3.42 -16.70
CA VAL A 272 -25.64 -4.36 -15.77
C VAL A 272 -26.05 -4.04 -14.33
N THR A 273 -26.53 -5.03 -13.58
CA THR A 273 -26.86 -4.81 -12.17
C THR A 273 -25.59 -4.52 -11.35
N PRO A 274 -25.66 -3.68 -10.30
CA PRO A 274 -24.48 -3.37 -9.49
C PRO A 274 -23.82 -4.59 -8.86
N VAL A 275 -24.58 -5.62 -8.52
CA VAL A 275 -24.07 -6.88 -7.96
C VAL A 275 -23.26 -7.64 -9.01
N PHE A 276 -23.80 -7.79 -10.23
CA PHE A 276 -23.10 -8.47 -11.31
C PHE A 276 -21.85 -7.71 -11.75
N ALA A 277 -21.93 -6.38 -11.86
CA ALA A 277 -20.75 -5.54 -12.16
C ALA A 277 -19.62 -5.72 -11.13
N LYS A 278 -19.96 -5.80 -9.83
CA LYS A 278 -18.97 -6.07 -8.78
C LYS A 278 -18.39 -7.47 -8.90
N PHE A 279 -19.20 -8.48 -9.19
CA PHE A 279 -18.73 -9.85 -9.37
C PHE A 279 -17.71 -9.95 -10.52
N ILE A 280 -18.06 -9.44 -11.70
CA ILE A 280 -17.14 -9.36 -12.86
C ILE A 280 -15.89 -8.55 -12.51
N GLY A 281 -16.06 -7.44 -11.78
CA GLY A 281 -14.95 -6.64 -11.31
C GLY A 281 -13.98 -7.39 -10.40
N TYR A 282 -14.47 -8.18 -9.45
CA TYR A 282 -13.60 -9.04 -8.63
C TYR A 282 -12.86 -10.08 -9.47
N MET A 283 -13.54 -10.71 -10.44
CA MET A 283 -12.89 -11.64 -11.36
C MET A 283 -11.78 -10.94 -12.16
N TRP A 284 -12.02 -9.72 -12.63
CA TRP A 284 -11.03 -8.90 -13.32
C TRP A 284 -9.83 -8.56 -12.43
N VAL A 285 -10.06 -8.17 -11.18
CA VAL A 285 -8.97 -7.91 -10.23
C VAL A 285 -8.13 -9.15 -9.98
N VAL A 286 -8.77 -10.30 -9.72
CA VAL A 286 -8.05 -11.57 -9.51
C VAL A 286 -7.23 -11.91 -10.76
N PHE A 287 -7.82 -11.83 -11.95
CA PHE A 287 -7.15 -12.09 -13.22
C PHE A 287 -5.98 -11.14 -13.47
N TRP A 288 -6.17 -9.83 -13.30
CA TRP A 288 -5.13 -8.83 -13.51
C TRP A 288 -3.97 -9.01 -12.53
N MET A 289 -4.28 -9.28 -11.26
CA MET A 289 -3.27 -9.52 -10.25
C MET A 289 -2.51 -10.80 -10.52
N SER A 290 -3.17 -11.92 -10.83
CA SER A 290 -2.45 -13.15 -11.17
C SER A 290 -1.61 -12.99 -12.44
N PHE A 291 -2.08 -12.23 -13.44
CA PHE A 291 -1.30 -11.93 -14.64
C PHE A 291 -0.06 -11.06 -14.37
N SER A 292 -0.17 -10.03 -13.54
CA SER A 292 0.91 -9.04 -13.34
C SER A 292 1.86 -9.37 -12.17
N LEU A 293 1.41 -10.11 -11.15
CA LEU A 293 2.23 -10.46 -9.98
C LEU A 293 3.51 -11.27 -10.29
N PRO A 294 3.61 -12.11 -11.33
CA PRO A 294 4.88 -12.75 -11.70
C PRO A 294 6.01 -11.73 -11.90
N TRP A 295 5.72 -10.56 -12.47
CA TRP A 295 6.70 -9.48 -12.64
C TRP A 295 7.19 -8.88 -11.31
N TYR A 296 6.49 -9.13 -10.21
CA TYR A 296 6.89 -8.71 -8.87
C TYR A 296 7.52 -9.82 -8.04
N ILE A 297 7.06 -11.06 -8.23
CA ILE A 297 7.43 -12.18 -7.36
C ILE A 297 8.61 -12.95 -7.92
N ASP A 298 8.70 -13.17 -9.23
CA ASP A 298 9.69 -14.10 -9.80
C ASP A 298 11.13 -13.61 -9.57
N TRP A 299 11.41 -12.33 -9.77
CA TRP A 299 12.73 -11.77 -9.47
C TRP A 299 13.05 -11.87 -7.97
N ALA A 300 12.06 -11.65 -7.11
CA ALA A 300 12.21 -11.70 -5.66
C ALA A 300 12.47 -13.14 -5.18
N VAL A 301 11.83 -14.13 -5.79
CA VAL A 301 12.10 -15.56 -5.58
C VAL A 301 13.53 -15.89 -6.00
N ASN A 302 13.96 -15.45 -7.18
CA ASN A 302 15.34 -15.64 -7.66
C ASN A 302 16.37 -14.95 -6.75
N ALA A 303 16.01 -13.82 -6.16
CA ALA A 303 16.79 -13.11 -5.14
C ALA A 303 16.66 -13.71 -3.73
N LYS A 304 16.03 -14.88 -3.59
CA LYS A 304 15.83 -15.63 -2.33
C LYS A 304 15.03 -14.90 -1.25
N LEU A 305 14.21 -13.91 -1.62
CA LEU A 305 13.38 -13.18 -0.65
C LEU A 305 12.33 -14.07 0.01
N GLY A 306 11.92 -15.16 -0.65
CA GLY A 306 10.98 -16.14 -0.11
C GLY A 306 11.50 -16.95 1.09
N GLN A 307 12.83 -16.98 1.29
CA GLN A 307 13.47 -17.67 2.41
C GLN A 307 13.59 -16.79 3.66
N SER A 308 13.21 -15.51 3.57
CA SER A 308 13.33 -14.58 4.69
C SER A 308 12.26 -14.85 5.76
N GLU A 309 12.69 -15.07 7.00
CA GLU A 309 11.80 -15.08 8.15
C GLU A 309 11.35 -13.67 8.51
N VAL A 310 10.05 -13.40 8.37
CA VAL A 310 9.46 -12.10 8.70
C VAL A 310 8.96 -12.06 10.15
N LEU A 311 8.61 -13.21 10.71
CA LEU A 311 8.07 -13.35 12.07
C LEU A 311 9.08 -14.03 13.00
N PRO A 312 9.19 -13.58 14.26
CA PRO A 312 10.12 -14.20 15.20
C PRO A 312 9.67 -15.60 15.65
N VAL A 313 8.37 -15.88 15.63
CA VAL A 313 7.77 -17.16 16.04
C VAL A 313 6.61 -17.51 15.13
N SER A 314 6.44 -18.80 14.80
CA SER A 314 5.35 -19.28 13.94
C SER A 314 4.44 -20.27 14.68
N PRO A 315 3.34 -19.81 15.30
CA PRO A 315 2.32 -20.70 15.85
C PRO A 315 1.77 -21.72 14.85
N VAL A 316 1.56 -21.32 13.59
CA VAL A 316 1.05 -22.21 12.53
C VAL A 316 2.05 -23.35 12.27
N ARG A 317 3.33 -23.05 12.03
CA ARG A 317 4.33 -24.11 11.81
C ARG A 317 4.55 -24.96 13.07
N TYR A 318 4.44 -24.38 14.26
CA TYR A 318 4.48 -25.15 15.51
C TYR A 318 3.36 -26.18 15.57
N VAL A 319 2.11 -25.78 15.29
CA VAL A 319 0.95 -26.70 15.26
C VAL A 319 1.12 -27.76 14.17
N LEU A 320 1.53 -27.36 12.95
CA LEU A 320 1.75 -28.31 11.85
C LEU A 320 2.82 -29.37 12.20
N ARG A 321 3.93 -28.96 12.86
CA ARG A 321 4.94 -29.91 13.37
C ARG A 321 4.38 -30.83 14.46
N ALA A 322 3.61 -30.29 15.39
CA ALA A 322 2.97 -31.09 16.45
C ALA A 322 2.00 -32.13 15.88
N LEU A 323 1.41 -31.86 14.71
CA LEU A 323 0.53 -32.78 13.98
C LEU A 323 1.28 -33.69 12.99
N SER A 324 2.62 -33.66 12.93
CA SER A 324 3.44 -34.39 11.94
C SER A 324 3.09 -34.10 10.48
N LEU A 325 2.67 -32.86 10.19
CA LEU A 325 2.35 -32.36 8.85
C LEU A 325 3.50 -31.54 8.22
N LEU A 326 4.64 -31.44 8.92
CA LEU A 326 5.84 -30.68 8.58
C LEU A 326 7.10 -31.48 8.89
#